data_AF-A0A3D1A155-F1
#
_entry.id   AF-A0A3D1A155-F1
#
_cell.length_a   1.000
_cell.length_b   1.000
_cell.length_c   1.000
_cell.angle_alpha   90.00
_cell.angle_beta   90.00
_cell.angle_gamma   90.00
#
_symmetry.space_group_name_H-M   'P 1'
#
loop_
_entity.id
_entity.type
_entity.pdbx_description
1 polymer ?
#
loop_
_entity_poly.entity_id
_entity_poly.type
_entity_poly.pdbx_seq_one_letter_code
_entity_poly.pdbx_strand_id
1 'polypeptide(L)'
;MEGDMTFGEMDIFHRQVDGEIRFSLANAVEPGTFDLAAISEFSTPGVTMFMRVHELRQPVVALDEMLAVADAIALELGGEVRDETRSVMTPQTIEHCRESIREFQFKHAG
;
A
#
# COMPACT_ATOMS: atom_id res chain seq x y z
N MET A 1 11.39 6.00 -13.04
CA MET A 1 11.69 6.15 -11.60
C MET A 1 11.28 4.85 -10.96
N GLU A 2 12.20 3.89 -10.88
CA GLU A 2 11.96 2.58 -10.27
C GLU A 2 11.75 2.75 -8.76
N GLY A 3 10.49 2.74 -8.33
CA GLY A 3 9.88 1.52 -7.83
C GLY A 3 10.55 0.67 -6.74
N ASP A 4 11.66 1.04 -6.09
CA ASP A 4 12.15 0.18 -5.00
C ASP A 4 11.23 0.16 -3.77
N MET A 5 10.48 -0.94 -3.67
CA MET A 5 9.94 -1.48 -2.43
C MET A 5 11.06 -2.28 -1.77
N THR A 6 11.34 -2.04 -0.49
CA THR A 6 12.39 -2.74 0.25
C THR A 6 11.78 -3.65 1.30
N PHE A 7 12.22 -4.90 1.35
CA PHE A 7 11.89 -5.80 2.45
C PHE A 7 12.59 -5.36 3.73
N GLY A 8 11.90 -5.37 4.87
CA GLY A 8 12.48 -4.88 6.11
C GLY A 8 11.67 -5.21 7.36
N GLU A 9 11.35 -4.17 8.12
CA GLU A 9 10.68 -4.27 9.41
C GLU A 9 9.40 -5.13 9.30
N MET A 10 9.12 -5.95 10.32
CA MET A 10 7.99 -6.89 10.35
C MET A 10 7.98 -7.95 9.22
N ASP A 11 9.10 -8.18 8.52
CA ASP A 11 9.19 -9.15 7.42
C ASP A 11 8.17 -8.87 6.29
N ILE A 12 7.97 -7.59 5.99
CA ILE A 12 7.12 -7.09 4.90
C ILE A 12 7.86 -6.09 4.01
N PHE A 13 7.22 -5.67 2.92
CA PHE A 13 7.80 -4.69 2.00
C PHE A 13 7.36 -3.27 2.35
N HIS A 14 8.25 -2.31 2.19
CA HIS A 14 7.99 -0.88 2.42
C HIS A 14 8.44 -0.04 1.24
N ARG A 15 7.64 0.96 0.89
CA ARG A 15 8.08 2.05 0.02
C ARG A 15 8.70 3.13 0.89
N GLN A 16 9.98 3.42 0.71
CA GLN A 16 10.65 4.50 1.43
C GLN A 16 11.15 5.58 0.47
N VAL A 17 10.92 6.85 0.82
CA VAL A 17 11.40 8.03 0.08
C VAL A 17 11.94 9.03 1.07
N ASP A 18 13.20 9.46 0.89
CA ASP A 18 13.87 10.44 1.77
C ASP A 18 13.77 10.11 3.27
N GLY A 19 13.97 8.83 3.60
CA GLY A 19 13.91 8.33 4.98
C GLY A 19 12.51 8.10 5.54
N GLU A 20 11.44 8.46 4.83
CA GLU A 20 10.04 8.30 5.25
C GLU A 20 9.38 7.09 4.58
N ILE A 21 8.70 6.25 5.36
CA ILE A 21 7.91 5.13 4.84
C ILE A 21 6.59 5.69 4.28
N ARG A 22 6.42 5.64 2.96
CA ARG A 22 5.22 6.10 2.24
C ARG A 22 4.03 5.16 2.48
N PHE A 23 4.25 3.87 2.27
CA PHE A 23 3.28 2.80 2.47
C PHE A 23 4.00 1.47 2.65
N SER A 24 3.27 0.47 3.15
CA SER A 24 3.77 -0.89 3.35
C SER A 24 2.87 -1.90 2.63
N LEU A 25 3.44 -3.04 2.26
CA LEU A 25 2.77 -4.15 1.58
C LEU A 25 3.02 -5.43 2.37
N ALA A 26 1.94 -6.02 2.86
CA ALA A 26 1.94 -7.27 3.61
C ALA A 26 1.24 -8.38 2.82
N ASN A 27 1.50 -9.63 3.18
CA ASN A 27 0.74 -10.76 2.70
C ASN A 27 -0.69 -10.71 3.26
N ALA A 28 -1.71 -11.06 2.48
CA ALA A 28 -3.09 -11.11 2.97
C ALA A 28 -3.37 -12.33 3.86
N VAL A 29 -2.47 -13.32 3.87
CA VAL A 29 -2.56 -14.52 4.72
C VAL A 29 -1.79 -14.30 6.02
N GLU A 30 -2.41 -14.65 7.16
CA GLU A 30 -1.78 -14.62 8.48
C GLU A 30 -0.48 -15.47 8.48
N PRO A 31 0.65 -14.97 9.00
CA PRO A 31 0.81 -13.78 9.85
C PRO A 31 1.00 -12.45 9.12
N GLY A 32 0.92 -12.43 7.79
CA GLY A 32 1.07 -11.22 6.97
C GLY A 32 2.49 -10.96 6.47
N THR A 33 3.42 -11.87 6.73
CA THR A 33 4.84 -11.77 6.36
C THR A 33 5.17 -12.49 5.05
N PHE A 34 6.38 -12.23 4.54
CA PHE A 34 6.97 -12.98 3.43
C PHE A 34 8.25 -13.69 3.88
N ASP A 35 8.46 -14.91 3.40
CA ASP A 35 9.74 -15.61 3.50
C ASP A 35 10.51 -15.43 2.18
N LEU A 36 11.55 -14.59 2.21
CA LEU A 36 12.37 -14.32 1.02
C LEU A 36 13.12 -15.57 0.52
N ALA A 37 13.41 -16.54 1.38
CA ALA A 37 14.08 -17.76 0.96
C ALA A 37 13.18 -18.66 0.09
N ALA A 38 11.85 -18.53 0.25
CA ALA A 38 10.86 -19.33 -0.47
C ALA A 38 9.99 -18.51 -1.45
N ILE A 39 10.28 -17.22 -1.63
CA ILE A 39 9.40 -16.30 -2.37
C ILE A 39 9.26 -16.65 -3.86
N SER A 40 10.24 -17.34 -4.46
CA SER A 40 10.17 -17.79 -5.85
C SER A 40 9.10 -18.86 -6.10
N GLU A 41 8.76 -19.63 -5.08
CA GLU A 41 7.74 -20.70 -5.14
C GLU A 41 6.46 -20.30 -4.36
N PHE A 42 6.43 -19.07 -3.83
CA PHE A 42 5.36 -18.58 -3.00
C PHE A 42 4.13 -18.19 -3.83
N SER A 43 2.96 -18.54 -3.31
CA SER A 43 1.67 -18.11 -3.84
C SER A 43 0.80 -17.59 -2.70
N THR A 44 0.07 -16.51 -2.93
CA THR A 44 -0.89 -15.96 -1.97
C THR A 44 -2.21 -15.60 -2.65
N PRO A 45 -3.36 -15.74 -1.96
CA PRO A 45 -4.63 -15.20 -2.44
C PRO A 45 -4.62 -13.66 -2.59
N GLY A 46 -3.65 -12.96 -2.01
CA GLY A 46 -3.49 -11.53 -2.23
C GLY A 46 -2.47 -10.87 -1.33
N VAL A 47 -2.31 -9.57 -1.52
CA VAL A 47 -1.48 -8.70 -0.69
C VAL A 47 -2.33 -7.54 -0.19
N THR A 48 -1.92 -6.93 0.92
CA THR A 48 -2.59 -5.76 1.50
C THR A 48 -1.60 -4.61 1.58
N MET A 49 -1.97 -3.46 1.03
CA MET A 49 -1.19 -2.24 1.10
C MET A 49 -1.86 -1.26 2.06
N PHE A 50 -1.06 -0.60 2.90
CA PHE A 50 -1.57 0.33 3.89
C PHE A 50 -0.60 1.47 4.20
N MET A 51 -1.14 2.54 4.76
CA MET A 51 -0.43 3.79 5.04
C MET A 51 -0.60 4.21 6.49
N ARG A 52 0.46 4.76 7.08
CA ARG A 52 0.42 5.43 8.39
C ARG A 52 0.30 6.94 8.19
N VAL A 53 -0.92 7.41 7.90
CA VAL A 53 -1.19 8.81 7.47
C VAL A 53 -0.59 9.87 8.41
N HIS A 54 -0.57 9.61 9.72
CA HIS A 54 -0.03 10.52 10.74
C HIS A 54 1.50 10.68 10.69
N GLU A 55 2.22 9.79 10.02
CA GLU A 55 3.68 9.84 9.88
C GLU A 55 4.12 10.45 8.54
N LEU A 56 3.17 10.78 7.66
CA LEU A 56 3.46 11.21 6.29
C LEU A 56 3.45 12.72 6.14
N ARG A 57 4.51 13.26 5.54
CA ARG A 57 4.57 14.68 5.12
C ARG A 57 3.56 14.99 4.02
N GLN A 58 3.37 14.05 3.08
CA GLN A 58 2.50 14.22 1.91
C GLN A 58 1.62 12.98 1.68
N PRO A 59 0.60 12.74 2.53
CA PRO A 59 -0.17 11.50 2.49
C PRO A 59 -1.01 11.34 1.22
N VAL A 60 -1.50 12.42 0.61
CA VAL A 60 -2.23 12.32 -0.67
C VAL A 60 -1.30 11.85 -1.80
N VAL A 61 -0.06 12.33 -1.83
CA VAL A 61 0.95 11.89 -2.81
C VAL A 61 1.31 10.42 -2.58
N ALA A 62 1.50 10.03 -1.32
CA ALA A 62 1.78 8.63 -0.97
C ALA A 62 0.63 7.68 -1.36
N LEU A 63 -0.63 8.13 -1.30
CA LEU A 63 -1.79 7.37 -1.78
C LEU A 63 -1.73 7.17 -3.30
N ASP A 64 -1.37 8.20 -4.06
CA ASP A 64 -1.21 8.11 -5.52
C ASP A 64 -0.11 7.12 -5.91
N GLU A 65 1.02 7.18 -5.22
CA GLU A 65 2.12 6.25 -5.41
C GLU A 65 1.71 4.82 -5.05
N MET A 66 0.96 4.64 -3.95
CA MET A 66 0.47 3.33 -3.52
C MET A 66 -0.47 2.71 -4.55
N LEU A 67 -1.41 3.49 -5.08
CA LEU A 67 -2.36 3.04 -6.12
C LEU A 67 -1.63 2.65 -7.41
N ALA A 68 -0.64 3.45 -7.84
CA ALA A 68 0.15 3.12 -9.02
C ALA A 68 0.91 1.79 -8.88
N VAL A 69 1.44 1.50 -7.69
CA VAL A 69 2.08 0.21 -7.39
C VAL A 69 1.06 -0.92 -7.32
N ALA A 70 -0.10 -0.69 -6.71
CA ALA A 70 -1.17 -1.69 -6.66
C ALA A 70 -1.67 -2.10 -8.05
N ASP A 71 -1.87 -1.12 -8.95
CA ASP A 71 -2.26 -1.36 -10.33
C ASP A 71 -1.19 -2.13 -11.12
N ALA A 72 0.10 -1.81 -10.91
CA ALA A 72 1.20 -2.55 -11.52
C ALA A 72 1.22 -4.02 -11.09
N ILE A 73 1.13 -4.28 -9.77
CA ILE A 73 1.09 -5.64 -9.23
C ILE A 73 -0.13 -6.40 -9.76
N ALA A 74 -1.30 -5.77 -9.78
CA ALA A 74 -2.52 -6.38 -10.31
C ALA A 74 -2.38 -6.72 -11.80
N LEU A 75 -1.78 -5.84 -12.59
CA LEU A 75 -1.53 -6.08 -14.01
C LEU A 75 -0.54 -7.23 -14.24
N GLU A 76 0.58 -7.26 -13.51
CA GLU A 76 1.63 -8.26 -13.66
C GLU A 76 1.20 -9.66 -13.20
N LEU A 77 0.37 -9.74 -12.15
CA LEU A 77 -0.08 -11.00 -11.57
C LEU A 77 -1.49 -11.42 -12.01
N GLY A 78 -2.16 -10.62 -12.86
CA GLY A 78 -3.54 -10.88 -13.30
C GLY A 78 -4.57 -10.77 -12.17
N GLY A 79 -4.30 -9.92 -11.17
CA GLY A 79 -5.19 -9.63 -10.04
C GLY A 79 -6.11 -8.42 -10.27
N GLU A 80 -6.77 -7.99 -9.20
CA GLU A 80 -7.62 -6.81 -9.16
C GLU A 80 -7.34 -5.99 -7.90
N VAL A 81 -7.37 -4.66 -8.03
CA VAL A 81 -7.25 -3.77 -6.88
C VAL A 81 -8.61 -3.66 -6.20
N ARG A 82 -8.63 -3.92 -4.90
CA ARG A 82 -9.83 -3.86 -4.06
C ARG A 82 -9.67 -2.88 -2.92
N ASP A 83 -10.77 -2.28 -2.50
CA ASP A 83 -10.85 -1.45 -1.30
C ASP A 83 -10.91 -2.29 -0.01
N GLU A 84 -10.99 -1.61 1.14
CA GLU A 84 -11.07 -2.24 2.47
C GLU A 84 -12.28 -3.16 2.66
N THR A 85 -13.35 -2.97 1.87
CA THR A 85 -14.55 -3.79 1.87
C THR A 85 -14.46 -4.99 0.93
N ARG A 86 -13.32 -5.17 0.25
CA ARG A 86 -13.08 -6.14 -0.83
C ARG A 86 -13.91 -5.89 -2.09
N SER A 87 -14.38 -4.66 -2.28
CA SER A 87 -15.03 -4.23 -3.51
C SER A 87 -13.98 -3.75 -4.52
N VAL A 88 -14.27 -3.86 -5.81
CA VAL A 88 -13.37 -3.35 -6.86
C VAL A 88 -13.11 -1.86 -6.64
N MET A 89 -11.85 -1.46 -6.67
CA MET A 89 -11.46 -0.06 -6.55
C MET A 89 -11.95 0.72 -7.77
N THR A 90 -12.60 1.85 -7.54
CA THR A 90 -13.13 2.74 -8.58
C THR A 90 -12.59 4.16 -8.40
N PRO A 91 -12.74 5.05 -9.40
CA PRO A 91 -12.41 6.46 -9.21
C PRO A 91 -13.15 7.10 -8.03
N GLN A 92 -14.38 6.65 -7.73
CA GLN A 92 -15.16 7.16 -6.60
C GLN A 92 -14.58 6.74 -5.25
N THR A 93 -14.17 5.48 -5.11
CA THR A 93 -13.57 4.98 -3.85
C THR A 93 -12.18 5.59 -3.64
N ILE A 94 -11.43 5.85 -4.72
CA ILE A 94 -10.14 6.57 -4.66
C ILE A 94 -10.34 8.00 -4.15
N GLU A 95 -11.32 8.74 -4.69
CA GLU A 95 -11.59 10.10 -4.20
C GLU A 95 -12.06 10.09 -2.74
N HIS A 96 -12.87 9.11 -2.33
CA HIS A 96 -13.24 8.93 -0.93
C HIS A 96 -12.03 8.71 -0.01
N CYS A 97 -11.03 7.93 -0.45
CA CYS A 97 -9.76 7.78 0.28
C CYS A 97 -9.02 9.12 0.40
N ARG A 98 -8.97 9.93 -0.67
CA ARG A 98 -8.34 11.27 -0.61
C ARG A 98 -9.05 12.20 0.36
N GLU A 99 -10.38 12.19 0.35
CA GLU A 99 -11.19 12.99 1.27
C GLU A 99 -10.92 12.58 2.71
N SER A 100 -10.92 11.28 3.00
CA SER A 100 -10.61 10.74 4.33
C SER A 100 -9.23 11.19 4.84
N ILE A 101 -8.21 11.18 3.97
CA ILE A 101 -6.87 11.68 4.29
C ILE A 101 -6.90 13.19 4.60
N ARG A 102 -7.56 13.98 3.76
CA ARG A 102 -7.64 15.45 3.95
C ARG A 102 -8.38 15.80 5.24
N GLU A 103 -9.47 15.09 5.55
CA GLU A 103 -10.19 15.26 6.80
C GLU A 103 -9.32 14.89 8.01
N PHE A 104 -8.55 13.80 7.92
CA PHE A 104 -7.61 13.42 8.95
C PHE A 104 -6.57 14.54 9.17
N GLN A 105 -5.96 15.06 8.11
CA GLN A 105 -5.00 16.16 8.21
C GLN A 105 -5.63 17.41 8.82
N PHE A 106 -6.86 17.76 8.44
CA PHE A 106 -7.57 18.91 9.01
C PHE A 106 -7.81 18.77 10.51
N LYS A 107 -8.23 17.58 10.97
CA LYS A 107 -8.50 17.30 12.40
C LYS A 107 -7.24 17.34 13.27
N HIS A 108 -6.06 17.11 12.69
CA HIS A 108 -4.78 17.04 13.40
C HIS A 108 -3.84 18.21 13.08
N ALA A 109 -4.34 19.26 12.43
CA ALA A 109 -3.57 20.47 12.11
C ALA A 109 -3.49 21.47 13.29
N GLY A 110 -3.87 21.07 14.51
CA GLY A 110 -3.93 21.90 15.71
C GLY A 110 -3.08 21.37 16.84
#